data_AF-A0A7K4CHF3-F1
#
_entry.id   AF-A0A7K4CHF3-F1
#
_cell.length_a   1.000
_cell.length_b   1.000
_cell.length_c   1.000
_cell.angle_alpha   90.00
_cell.angle_beta   90.00
_cell.angle_gamma   90.00
#
_symmetry.space_group_name_H-M   'P 1'
#
loop_
_entity.id
_entity.type
_entity.pdbx_description
1 polymer ?
#
loop_
_entity_poly.entity_id
_entity_poly.type
_entity_poly.pdbx_seq_one_letter_code
_entity_poly.pdbx_strand_id
1 'polypeptide(L)'
;MLLSLVLYPSACQASEENDLWLLLSSYEDISITVNDLAFFLATHGYNAKPEGSYVVVTLNDGKAVYLTPNGASPRLADLWMTPPTSQAGPVQVIPSDAIKINATYKKTDDSEFINTISRYVIFPVAPLGMCYDGSQKLQSTYKSFGYSVVYLYDPSGFNSQGHIWVVVEDKDNPGTWQAVDSYYGIVNGPEYYTAPYSFADFKYLDSINPKWRMA
;
A
#
# COMPACT_ATOMS: atom_id res chain seq x y z
N MET A 1 -39.39 54.42 -31.15
CA MET A 1 -39.00 53.97 -29.80
C MET A 1 -38.38 52.58 -29.97
N LEU A 2 -37.06 52.49 -30.05
CA LEU A 2 -36.35 51.20 -30.20
C LEU A 2 -36.28 50.53 -28.83
N LEU A 3 -36.79 49.29 -28.75
CA LEU A 3 -36.68 48.45 -27.56
C LEU A 3 -35.37 47.65 -27.68
N SER A 4 -34.33 48.09 -26.98
CA SER A 4 -33.07 47.34 -26.87
C SER A 4 -33.27 46.15 -25.94
N LEU A 5 -33.29 44.95 -26.51
CA LEU A 5 -33.33 43.69 -25.78
C LEU A 5 -31.92 43.42 -25.23
N VAL A 6 -31.72 43.64 -23.93
CA VAL A 6 -30.47 43.28 -23.23
C VAL A 6 -30.54 41.79 -22.93
N LEU A 7 -29.86 40.98 -23.75
CA LEU A 7 -29.59 39.57 -23.46
C LEU A 7 -28.51 39.52 -22.38
N TYR A 8 -28.90 39.22 -21.14
CA TYR A 8 -27.96 38.80 -20.11
C TYR A 8 -27.41 37.42 -20.52
N PRO A 9 -26.09 37.22 -20.61
CA PRO A 9 -25.56 35.87 -20.77
C PRO A 9 -25.95 35.06 -19.54
N SER A 10 -26.65 33.94 -19.74
CA SER A 10 -26.85 32.94 -18.70
C SER A 10 -25.47 32.56 -18.16
N ALA A 11 -25.18 32.95 -16.91
CA ALA A 11 -24.03 32.43 -16.20
C ALA A 11 -24.12 30.90 -16.26
N CYS A 12 -23.09 30.26 -16.79
CA CYS A 12 -22.96 28.82 -16.82
C CYS A 12 -23.02 28.35 -15.36
N GLN A 13 -24.19 27.87 -14.92
CA GLN A 13 -24.33 27.25 -13.61
C GLN A 13 -23.63 25.90 -13.71
N ALA A 14 -22.36 25.86 -13.31
CA ALA A 14 -21.75 24.61 -12.91
C ALA A 14 -22.65 23.97 -11.84
N SER A 15 -22.90 22.66 -11.94
CA SER A 15 -23.63 21.95 -10.90
C SER A 15 -22.81 21.97 -9.61
N GLU A 16 -23.49 21.94 -8.46
CA GLU A 16 -22.83 21.84 -7.15
C GLU A 16 -21.87 20.64 -7.05
N GLU A 17 -22.17 19.56 -7.78
CA GLU A 17 -21.28 18.41 -7.98
C GLU A 17 -19.95 18.79 -8.65
N ASN A 18 -20.01 19.64 -9.69
CA ASN A 18 -18.83 20.12 -10.40
C ASN A 18 -18.02 21.09 -9.53
N ASP A 19 -18.69 21.94 -8.76
CA ASP A 19 -18.01 22.84 -7.80
C ASP A 19 -17.33 22.05 -6.68
N LEU A 20 -17.98 20.99 -6.18
CA LEU A 20 -17.40 20.07 -5.21
C LEU A 20 -16.18 19.36 -5.80
N TRP A 21 -16.28 18.88 -7.04
CA TRP A 21 -15.18 18.23 -7.73
C TRP A 21 -13.98 19.17 -7.93
N LEU A 22 -14.23 20.43 -8.29
CA LEU A 22 -13.20 21.45 -8.41
C LEU A 22 -12.53 21.74 -7.06
N LEU A 23 -13.30 21.85 -5.98
CA LEU A 23 -12.77 22.04 -4.63
C LEU A 23 -11.85 20.88 -4.22
N LEU A 24 -12.28 19.65 -4.42
CA LEU A 24 -11.49 18.45 -4.10
C LEU A 24 -10.21 18.33 -4.93
N SER A 25 -10.23 18.87 -6.15
CA SER A 25 -9.07 18.86 -7.08
C SER A 25 -8.13 20.04 -6.87
N SER A 26 -8.49 21.03 -6.04
CA SER A 26 -7.72 22.25 -5.83
C SER A 26 -6.57 22.11 -4.81
N TYR A 27 -6.57 21.04 -4.03
CA TYR A 27 -5.66 20.83 -2.92
C TYR A 27 -5.37 19.34 -2.71
N GLU A 28 -4.14 19.03 -2.32
CA GLU A 28 -3.70 17.68 -1.98
C GLU A 28 -3.21 17.66 -0.53
N ASP A 29 -3.75 16.75 0.27
CA ASP A 29 -3.28 16.48 1.63
C ASP A 29 -3.32 14.97 1.88
N ILE A 30 -2.15 14.36 1.77
CA ILE A 30 -1.92 12.92 1.91
C ILE A 30 -2.19 12.38 3.32
N SER A 31 -2.39 13.28 4.30
CA SER A 31 -2.64 12.94 5.69
C SER A 31 -4.09 13.15 6.11
N ILE A 32 -4.94 13.64 5.20
CA ILE A 32 -6.32 14.01 5.54
C ILE A 32 -7.11 12.78 5.99
N THR A 33 -7.67 12.84 7.20
CA THR A 33 -8.56 11.77 7.70
C THR A 33 -10.00 12.00 7.26
N VAL A 34 -10.86 11.01 7.45
CA VAL A 34 -12.31 11.13 7.18
C VAL A 34 -12.93 12.30 7.97
N ASN A 35 -12.50 12.49 9.22
CA ASN A 35 -12.99 13.59 10.06
C ASN A 35 -12.48 14.95 9.58
N ASP A 36 -11.21 15.02 9.17
CA ASP A 36 -10.61 16.26 8.65
C ASP A 36 -11.26 16.66 7.32
N LEU A 37 -11.54 15.70 6.43
CA LEU A 37 -12.24 15.94 5.18
C LEU A 37 -13.67 16.43 5.43
N ALA A 38 -14.41 15.80 6.35
CA ALA A 38 -15.76 16.26 6.69
C ALA A 38 -15.77 17.68 7.27
N PHE A 39 -14.80 17.99 8.13
CA PHE A 39 -14.61 19.33 8.68
C PHE A 39 -14.26 20.35 7.59
N PHE A 40 -13.29 20.02 6.72
CA PHE A 40 -12.90 20.86 5.58
C PHE A 40 -14.11 21.20 4.71
N LEU A 41 -14.89 20.19 4.31
CA LEU A 41 -16.08 20.38 3.47
C LEU A 41 -17.15 21.25 4.16
N ALA A 42 -17.39 21.03 5.46
CA ALA A 42 -18.31 21.85 6.24
C ALA A 42 -17.88 23.32 6.30
N THR A 43 -16.58 23.59 6.44
CA THR A 43 -16.06 24.98 6.42
C THR A 43 -16.15 25.64 5.04
N HIS A 44 -16.32 24.85 3.97
CA HIS A 44 -16.54 25.32 2.60
C HIS A 44 -18.02 25.31 2.21
N GLY A 45 -18.94 25.13 3.16
CA GLY A 45 -20.38 25.27 2.96
C GLY A 45 -21.12 23.98 2.55
N TYR A 46 -20.44 22.84 2.52
CA TYR A 46 -21.07 21.55 2.20
C TYR A 46 -21.66 20.88 3.44
N ASN A 47 -22.82 20.26 3.30
CA ASN A 47 -23.40 19.42 4.35
C ASN A 47 -22.71 18.05 4.37
N ALA A 48 -21.57 17.97 5.05
CA ALA A 48 -20.69 16.81 5.08
C ALA A 48 -20.71 16.11 6.45
N LYS A 49 -20.81 14.77 6.46
CA LYS A 49 -20.77 13.95 7.68
C LYS A 49 -19.82 12.76 7.50
N PRO A 50 -18.93 12.49 8.47
CA PRO A 50 -18.08 11.31 8.42
C PRO A 50 -18.90 10.04 8.71
N GLU A 51 -18.69 8.99 7.92
CA GLU A 51 -19.36 7.69 8.04
C GLU A 51 -18.32 6.57 7.83
N GLY A 52 -17.79 6.04 8.93
CA GLY A 52 -16.79 4.97 8.89
C GLY A 52 -15.51 5.38 8.15
N SER A 53 -15.36 4.91 6.91
CA SER A 53 -14.19 5.15 6.06
C SER A 53 -14.39 6.19 4.95
N TYR A 54 -15.54 6.88 4.90
CA TYR A 54 -15.85 7.89 3.89
C TYR A 54 -16.68 9.04 4.47
N VAL A 55 -16.86 10.10 3.70
CA VAL A 55 -17.70 11.25 4.05
C VAL A 55 -18.93 11.25 3.16
N VAL A 56 -20.12 11.42 3.75
CA VAL A 56 -21.36 11.65 3.01
C VAL A 56 -21.56 13.15 2.86
N VAL A 57 -21.74 13.62 1.64
CA VAL A 57 -22.14 15.00 1.34
C VAL A 57 -23.55 15.00 0.78
N THR A 58 -24.46 15.73 1.43
CA THR A 58 -25.81 15.97 0.90
C THR A 58 -25.81 17.29 0.13
N LEU A 59 -26.07 17.21 -1.18
CA LEU A 59 -26.17 18.36 -2.08
C LEU A 59 -27.51 19.08 -1.90
N ASN A 60 -27.63 20.30 -2.42
CA ASN A 60 -28.83 21.12 -2.30
C ASN A 60 -30.06 20.52 -2.98
N ASP A 61 -29.87 19.65 -3.99
CA ASP A 61 -30.96 18.91 -4.64
C ASP A 61 -31.42 17.67 -3.83
N GLY A 62 -30.81 17.43 -2.67
CA GLY A 62 -31.11 16.32 -1.77
C GLY A 62 -30.39 15.02 -2.13
N LYS A 63 -29.57 15.00 -3.19
CA LYS A 63 -28.74 13.83 -3.50
C LYS A 63 -27.57 13.70 -2.54
N ALA A 64 -27.19 12.46 -2.27
CA ALA A 64 -25.99 12.14 -1.51
C ALA A 64 -24.86 11.72 -2.46
N VAL A 65 -23.68 12.28 -2.25
CA VAL A 65 -22.41 11.82 -2.85
C VAL A 65 -21.46 11.40 -1.74
N TYR A 66 -20.54 10.50 -2.06
CA TYR A 66 -19.67 9.85 -1.08
C TYR A 66 -18.22 10.14 -1.42
N LEU A 67 -17.44 10.56 -0.44
CA LEU A 67 -16.06 10.99 -0.63
C LEU A 67 -15.12 10.14 0.20
N THR A 68 -14.13 9.54 -0.46
CA THR A 68 -13.08 8.78 0.22
C THR A 68 -11.80 9.60 0.26
N PRO A 69 -11.28 9.97 1.44
CA PRO A 69 -10.02 10.70 1.54
C PRO A 69 -8.85 9.88 0.97
N ASN A 70 -7.86 10.56 0.38
CA ASN A 70 -6.67 9.92 -0.21
C ASN A 70 -7.04 8.80 -1.19
N GLY A 71 -7.87 9.14 -2.17
CA GLY A 71 -8.31 8.24 -3.22
C GLY A 71 -7.21 7.79 -4.18
N ALA A 72 -7.56 7.02 -5.20
CA ALA A 72 -6.62 6.45 -6.17
C ALA A 72 -5.96 7.49 -7.09
N SER A 73 -6.47 8.72 -7.13
CA SER A 73 -5.89 9.82 -7.92
C SER A 73 -5.32 10.90 -7.01
N PRO A 74 -4.29 11.65 -7.47
CA PRO A 74 -3.76 12.80 -6.75
C PRO A 74 -4.84 13.90 -6.63
N ARG A 75 -5.44 13.98 -5.45
CA ARG A 75 -6.49 14.93 -5.01
C ARG A 75 -6.85 14.67 -3.55
N LEU A 76 -7.65 15.54 -2.95
CA LEU A 76 -8.06 15.42 -1.55
C LEU A 76 -8.89 14.16 -1.26
N ALA A 77 -9.79 13.78 -2.18
CA ALA A 77 -10.67 12.62 -2.04
C ALA A 77 -11.16 12.10 -3.41
N ASP A 78 -11.47 10.81 -3.49
CA ASP A 78 -12.25 10.25 -4.60
C ASP A 78 -13.75 10.48 -4.37
N LEU A 79 -14.49 10.78 -5.43
CA LEU A 79 -15.94 10.99 -5.40
C LEU A 79 -16.69 9.79 -5.99
N TRP A 80 -17.73 9.36 -5.28
CA TRP A 80 -18.58 8.23 -5.64
C TRP A 80 -20.06 8.64 -5.63
N MET A 81 -20.84 8.06 -6.56
CA MET A 81 -22.30 8.27 -6.63
C MET A 81 -23.09 7.22 -5.82
N THR A 82 -22.42 6.18 -5.35
CA THR A 82 -22.97 5.13 -4.48
C THR A 82 -22.03 4.91 -3.30
N PRO A 83 -22.53 4.46 -2.14
CA PRO A 83 -21.65 4.16 -1.00
C PRO A 83 -20.54 3.18 -1.41
N PRO A 84 -19.28 3.46 -1.08
CA PRO A 84 -18.19 2.53 -1.36
C PRO A 84 -18.40 1.22 -0.58
N THR A 85 -18.35 0.08 -1.28
CA THR A 85 -18.64 -1.25 -0.72
C THR A 85 -17.42 -1.92 -0.09
N SER A 86 -16.22 -1.44 -0.43
CA SER A 86 -14.96 -1.76 0.23
C SER A 86 -14.57 -0.59 1.14
N GLN A 87 -13.93 -0.89 2.28
CA GLN A 87 -13.14 0.12 3.00
C GLN A 87 -12.04 0.58 2.05
N ALA A 88 -12.33 1.58 1.22
CA ALA A 88 -11.33 2.41 0.61
C ALA A 88 -10.78 3.25 1.78
N GLY A 89 -9.87 2.64 2.54
CA GLY A 89 -9.06 3.36 3.50
C GLY A 89 -8.11 4.31 2.76
N PRO A 90 -7.32 5.12 3.49
CA PRO A 90 -6.29 5.92 2.85
C PRO A 90 -5.50 5.03 1.90
N VAL A 91 -5.41 5.40 0.61
CA VAL A 91 -4.42 4.81 -0.28
C VAL A 91 -3.09 5.15 0.38
N GLN A 92 -2.53 4.17 1.09
CA GLN A 92 -1.21 4.31 1.66
C GLN A 92 -0.32 4.58 0.45
N VAL A 93 0.17 5.82 0.31
CA VAL A 93 1.13 6.16 -0.73
C VAL A 93 2.37 5.36 -0.40
N ILE A 94 2.49 4.19 -1.02
CA ILE A 94 3.67 3.37 -0.95
C ILE A 94 4.76 4.20 -1.63
N PRO A 95 5.86 4.52 -0.95
CA PRO A 95 7.00 5.16 -1.59
C PRO A 95 7.31 4.42 -2.90
N SER A 96 7.57 5.14 -3.98
CA SER A 96 7.77 4.51 -5.30
C SER A 96 8.92 3.49 -5.33
N ASP A 97 9.82 3.56 -4.34
CA ASP A 97 10.95 2.67 -4.12
C ASP A 97 10.72 1.57 -3.06
N ALA A 98 9.58 1.58 -2.37
CA ALA A 98 9.28 0.64 -1.30
C ALA A 98 8.97 -0.79 -1.79
N ILE A 99 8.46 -0.93 -3.02
CA ILE A 99 8.31 -2.21 -3.72
C ILE A 99 9.18 -2.19 -4.96
N LYS A 100 10.15 -3.11 -5.04
CA LYS A 100 10.98 -3.30 -6.23
C LYS A 100 10.45 -4.45 -7.07
N ILE A 101 10.25 -4.19 -8.35
CA ILE A 101 9.77 -5.17 -9.32
C ILE A 101 10.96 -5.87 -9.98
N ASN A 102 10.90 -7.21 -10.12
CA ASN A 102 11.93 -8.05 -10.75
C ASN A 102 13.33 -7.81 -10.19
N ALA A 103 13.45 -7.74 -8.87
CA ALA A 103 14.72 -7.47 -8.21
C ALA A 103 15.60 -8.73 -8.17
N THR A 104 16.91 -8.52 -8.35
CA THR A 104 17.92 -9.56 -8.18
C THR A 104 18.95 -9.12 -7.13
N TYR A 105 19.28 -10.02 -6.21
CA TYR A 105 20.20 -9.80 -5.11
C TYR A 105 21.48 -10.60 -5.33
N LYS A 106 22.65 -9.98 -5.14
CA LYS A 106 23.92 -10.69 -5.27
C LYS A 106 24.12 -11.58 -4.04
N LYS A 107 24.34 -12.87 -4.27
CA LYS A 107 24.67 -13.81 -3.18
C LYS A 107 26.02 -13.46 -2.53
N THR A 108 26.12 -13.62 -1.21
CA THR A 108 27.41 -13.59 -0.48
C THR A 108 28.12 -14.95 -0.51
N ASP A 109 29.44 -14.90 -0.55
CA ASP A 109 30.31 -16.08 -0.41
C ASP A 109 31.00 -16.12 0.97
N ASP A 110 30.64 -15.22 1.89
CA ASP A 110 31.19 -15.15 3.23
C ASP A 110 30.69 -16.31 4.11
N SER A 111 31.56 -17.30 4.29
CA SER A 111 31.24 -18.49 5.08
C SER A 111 31.04 -18.19 6.58
N GLU A 112 31.68 -17.17 7.14
CA GLU A 112 31.53 -16.82 8.56
C GLU A 112 30.16 -16.20 8.81
N PHE A 113 29.75 -15.28 7.93
CA PHE A 113 28.42 -14.70 7.94
C PHE A 113 27.35 -15.79 7.77
N ILE A 114 27.46 -16.65 6.75
CA ILE A 114 26.49 -17.74 6.48
C ILE A 114 26.36 -18.67 7.70
N ASN A 115 27.49 -19.08 8.29
CA ASN A 115 27.50 -19.91 9.48
C ASN A 115 26.86 -19.20 10.68
N THR A 116 27.03 -17.90 10.80
CA THR A 116 26.45 -17.10 11.88
C THR A 116 24.93 -17.02 11.76
N ILE A 117 24.39 -16.64 10.60
CA ILE A 117 22.94 -16.50 10.42
C ILE A 117 22.19 -17.84 10.45
N SER A 118 22.85 -18.95 10.09
CA SER A 118 22.27 -20.29 10.22
C SER A 118 22.09 -20.75 11.68
N ARG A 119 22.81 -20.15 12.63
CA ARG A 119 22.77 -20.50 14.06
C ARG A 119 21.76 -19.68 14.85
N TYR A 120 21.33 -18.53 14.33
CA TYR A 120 20.36 -17.67 15.02
C TYR A 120 18.95 -18.25 15.08
N VAL A 121 18.64 -19.21 14.21
CA VAL A 121 17.30 -19.75 14.05
C VAL A 121 17.36 -21.27 13.95
N ILE A 122 16.46 -21.96 14.64
CA ILE A 122 16.26 -23.40 14.49
C ILE A 122 15.16 -23.60 13.43
N PHE A 123 15.48 -24.36 12.39
CA PHE A 123 14.57 -24.65 11.29
C PHE A 123 13.85 -26.00 11.48
N PRO A 124 12.61 -26.14 10.98
CA PRO A 124 11.81 -25.10 10.31
C PRO A 124 11.27 -24.06 11.31
N VAL A 125 11.23 -22.79 10.89
CA VAL A 125 10.69 -21.66 11.67
C VAL A 125 9.18 -21.72 11.77
N ALA A 126 8.56 -22.22 10.71
CA ALA A 126 7.13 -22.46 10.57
C ALA A 126 6.91 -23.75 9.75
N PRO A 127 5.85 -24.51 10.02
CA PRO A 127 5.41 -25.63 9.17
C PRO A 127 5.26 -25.27 7.69
N LEU A 128 5.34 -26.30 6.84
CA LEU A 128 5.15 -26.16 5.40
C LEU A 128 3.80 -25.51 5.09
N GLY A 129 3.80 -24.52 4.19
CA GLY A 129 2.62 -23.73 3.84
C GLY A 129 2.46 -22.44 4.64
N MET A 130 3.13 -22.27 5.79
CA MET A 130 3.05 -21.05 6.61
C MET A 130 4.22 -20.08 6.34
N CYS A 131 4.55 -19.89 5.06
CA CYS A 131 5.69 -19.06 4.65
C CYS A 131 5.52 -17.57 5.03
N TYR A 132 4.29 -17.07 5.13
CA TYR A 132 3.98 -15.71 5.59
C TYR A 132 4.40 -15.47 7.05
N ASP A 133 3.97 -16.34 7.96
CA ASP A 133 4.33 -16.26 9.37
C ASP A 133 5.82 -16.57 9.59
N GLY A 134 6.32 -17.57 8.88
CA GLY A 134 7.72 -17.98 8.93
C GLY A 134 8.66 -16.84 8.51
N SER A 135 8.36 -16.16 7.41
CA SER A 135 9.17 -15.03 6.91
C SER A 135 9.10 -13.80 7.82
N GLN A 136 7.94 -13.51 8.44
CA GLN A 136 7.85 -12.45 9.46
C GLN A 136 8.72 -12.75 10.68
N LYS A 137 8.70 -13.99 11.16
CA LYS A 137 9.54 -14.43 12.29
C LYS A 137 11.03 -14.40 11.95
N LEU A 138 11.41 -14.82 10.75
CA LEU A 138 12.79 -14.67 10.25
C LEU A 138 13.23 -13.21 10.22
N GLN A 139 12.40 -12.32 9.65
CA GLN A 139 12.70 -10.90 9.59
C GLN A 139 12.90 -10.30 10.98
N SER A 140 11.95 -10.55 11.89
CA SER A 140 12.04 -10.05 13.26
C SER A 140 13.29 -10.56 13.97
N THR A 141 13.68 -11.82 13.74
CA THR A 141 14.86 -12.42 14.36
C THR A 141 16.15 -11.81 13.82
N TYR A 142 16.33 -11.73 12.50
CA TYR A 142 17.55 -11.15 11.94
C TYR A 142 17.66 -9.64 12.19
N LYS A 143 16.55 -8.91 12.17
CA LYS A 143 16.53 -7.49 12.57
C LYS A 143 16.90 -7.30 14.04
N SER A 144 16.55 -8.21 14.95
CA SER A 144 16.95 -8.10 16.37
C SER A 144 18.47 -8.28 16.57
N PHE A 145 19.14 -9.01 15.68
CA PHE A 145 20.60 -9.07 15.57
C PHE A 145 21.19 -7.93 14.70
N GLY A 146 20.36 -6.95 14.32
CA GLY A 146 20.74 -5.73 13.63
C GLY A 146 21.03 -5.89 12.14
N TYR A 147 20.58 -6.97 11.50
CA TYR A 147 20.76 -7.16 10.05
C TYR A 147 19.68 -6.44 9.24
N SER A 148 20.06 -5.96 8.05
CA SER A 148 19.10 -5.58 7.01
C SER A 148 18.45 -6.83 6.45
N VAL A 149 17.13 -6.80 6.29
CA VAL A 149 16.36 -7.92 5.76
C VAL A 149 15.37 -7.41 4.73
N VAL A 150 15.31 -8.09 3.59
CA VAL A 150 14.35 -7.81 2.51
C VAL A 150 13.51 -9.04 2.26
N TYR A 151 12.20 -8.85 2.08
CA TYR A 151 11.30 -9.90 1.62
C TYR A 151 11.40 -10.07 0.11
N LEU A 152 11.35 -11.31 -0.36
CA LEU A 152 11.15 -11.67 -1.74
C LEU A 152 9.83 -12.41 -1.86
N TYR A 153 9.02 -12.04 -2.84
CA TYR A 153 7.69 -12.60 -3.05
C TYR A 153 7.46 -12.97 -4.50
N ASP A 154 7.05 -14.22 -4.71
CA ASP A 154 6.61 -14.75 -6.00
C ASP A 154 5.13 -15.16 -5.92
N PRO A 155 4.22 -14.48 -6.64
CA PRO A 155 2.79 -14.83 -6.65
C PRO A 155 2.49 -16.15 -7.36
N SER A 156 3.41 -16.67 -8.18
CA SER A 156 3.26 -17.94 -8.90
C SER A 156 3.58 -19.18 -8.05
N GLY A 157 3.94 -18.97 -6.78
CA GLY A 157 4.25 -20.02 -5.81
C GLY A 157 3.10 -21.00 -5.53
N PHE A 158 3.42 -22.00 -4.70
CA PHE A 158 2.59 -23.19 -4.44
C PHE A 158 1.11 -22.85 -4.14
N ASN A 159 0.20 -23.66 -4.68
CA ASN A 159 -1.26 -23.57 -4.47
C ASN A 159 -1.94 -22.23 -4.88
N SER A 160 -1.34 -21.43 -5.77
CA SER A 160 -1.86 -20.10 -6.17
C SER A 160 -1.91 -19.07 -5.02
N GLN A 161 -1.28 -19.37 -3.89
CA GLN A 161 -1.20 -18.46 -2.74
C GLN A 161 0.07 -17.63 -2.73
N GLY A 162 1.04 -17.95 -3.60
CA GLY A 162 2.35 -17.30 -3.64
C GLY A 162 3.33 -17.87 -2.62
N HIS A 163 4.61 -17.52 -2.76
CA HIS A 163 5.69 -17.91 -1.86
C HIS A 163 6.47 -16.67 -1.44
N ILE A 164 6.73 -16.55 -0.14
CA ILE A 164 7.52 -15.46 0.44
C ILE A 164 8.68 -16.04 1.24
N TRP A 165 9.86 -15.45 1.08
CA TRP A 165 11.08 -15.74 1.82
C TRP A 165 11.85 -14.44 2.08
N VAL A 166 13.01 -14.53 2.72
CA VAL A 166 13.84 -13.35 3.01
C VAL A 166 15.26 -13.49 2.46
N VAL A 167 15.89 -12.35 2.21
CA VAL A 167 17.34 -12.23 2.09
C VAL A 167 17.87 -11.34 3.21
N VAL A 168 19.00 -11.75 3.79
CA VAL A 168 19.68 -11.05 4.87
C VAL A 168 20.98 -10.47 4.34
N GLU A 169 21.22 -9.19 4.57
CA GLU A 169 22.42 -8.51 4.09
C GLU A 169 23.64 -8.93 4.89
N ASP A 170 24.72 -9.20 4.19
CA ASP A 170 26.04 -9.36 4.78
C ASP A 170 26.58 -7.97 5.16
N LYS A 171 26.73 -7.72 6.47
CA LYS A 171 27.19 -6.42 6.98
C LYS A 171 28.64 -6.13 6.61
N ASP A 172 29.44 -7.17 6.48
CA ASP A 172 30.87 -7.08 6.19
C ASP A 172 31.11 -6.95 4.67
N ASN A 173 30.12 -7.35 3.86
CA ASN A 173 30.13 -7.22 2.41
C ASN A 173 28.84 -6.55 1.88
N PRO A 174 28.65 -5.22 2.07
CA PRO A 174 27.41 -4.53 1.70
C PRO A 174 26.99 -4.77 0.25
N GLY A 175 25.69 -4.98 0.04
CA GLY A 175 25.14 -5.33 -1.27
C GLY A 175 25.26 -6.81 -1.65
N THR A 176 25.87 -7.66 -0.82
CA THR A 176 25.72 -9.12 -0.90
C THR A 176 24.78 -9.64 0.18
N TRP A 177 24.12 -10.77 -0.13
CA TRP A 177 22.97 -11.24 0.63
C TRP A 177 22.99 -12.76 0.77
N GLN A 178 22.36 -13.28 1.81
CA GLN A 178 22.06 -14.70 1.94
C GLN A 178 20.54 -14.91 2.00
N ALA A 179 20.03 -15.74 1.09
CA ALA A 179 18.64 -16.13 1.07
C ALA A 179 18.33 -17.17 2.17
N VAL A 180 17.19 -16.99 2.83
CA VAL A 180 16.71 -17.84 3.92
C VAL A 180 15.24 -18.11 3.72
N ASP A 181 14.89 -19.38 3.59
CA ASP A 181 13.52 -19.86 3.58
C ASP A 181 13.09 -20.30 4.98
N SER A 182 11.84 -20.03 5.33
CA SER A 182 11.30 -20.34 6.66
C SER A 182 11.21 -21.83 6.99
N TYR A 183 11.11 -22.69 5.98
CA TYR A 183 11.05 -24.14 6.14
C TYR A 183 12.40 -24.79 5.87
N TYR A 184 13.06 -24.45 4.75
CA TYR A 184 14.32 -25.06 4.31
C TYR A 184 15.58 -24.46 4.96
N GLY A 185 15.48 -23.28 5.56
CA GLY A 185 16.62 -22.57 6.13
C GLY A 185 17.48 -21.89 5.07
N ILE A 186 18.80 -22.01 5.19
CA ILE A 186 19.73 -21.39 4.24
C ILE A 186 19.57 -22.05 2.87
N VAL A 187 19.26 -21.24 1.87
CA VAL A 187 19.03 -21.67 0.48
C VAL A 187 20.02 -21.01 -0.47
N ASN A 188 20.52 -21.79 -1.41
CA ASN A 188 21.64 -21.40 -2.29
C ASN A 188 21.28 -21.37 -3.77
N GLY A 189 20.08 -21.82 -4.14
CA GLY A 189 19.62 -21.84 -5.52
C GLY A 189 19.48 -20.41 -6.05
N PRO A 190 19.92 -20.12 -7.30
CA PRO A 190 19.84 -18.78 -7.88
C PRO A 190 18.40 -18.23 -7.92
N GLU A 191 17.40 -19.11 -7.99
CA GLU A 191 15.98 -18.77 -7.92
C GLU A 191 15.57 -18.05 -6.63
N TYR A 192 16.28 -18.29 -5.52
CA TYR A 192 16.01 -17.60 -4.24
C TYR A 192 16.61 -16.19 -4.15
N TYR A 193 17.36 -15.76 -5.16
CA TYR A 193 17.99 -14.44 -5.21
C TYR A 193 17.30 -13.50 -6.20
N THR A 194 16.23 -13.96 -6.83
CA THR A 194 15.42 -13.17 -7.76
C THR A 194 13.95 -13.33 -7.41
N ALA A 195 13.17 -12.25 -7.49
CA ALA A 195 11.73 -12.33 -7.29
C ALA A 195 10.97 -11.26 -8.09
N PRO A 196 9.73 -11.56 -8.52
CA PRO A 196 8.84 -10.58 -9.13
C PRO A 196 8.64 -9.34 -8.27
N TYR A 197 8.59 -9.51 -6.94
CA TYR A 197 8.47 -8.40 -6.00
C TYR A 197 9.45 -8.56 -4.83
N SER A 198 10.02 -7.45 -4.37
CA SER A 198 10.75 -7.40 -3.12
C SER A 198 10.51 -6.10 -2.36
N PHE A 199 10.57 -6.15 -1.04
CA PHE A 199 10.19 -5.03 -0.17
C PHE A 199 10.76 -5.18 1.25
N ALA A 200 11.01 -4.06 1.93
CA ALA A 200 11.68 -4.05 3.24
C ALA A 200 10.73 -4.22 4.45
N ASP A 201 9.43 -4.02 4.24
CA ASP A 201 8.40 -4.05 5.28
C ASP A 201 7.24 -4.92 4.82
N PHE A 202 6.79 -5.84 5.69
CA PHE A 202 5.80 -6.84 5.37
C PHE A 202 4.45 -6.23 4.99
N LYS A 203 4.12 -5.03 5.50
CA LYS A 203 2.89 -4.31 5.16
C LYS A 203 2.70 -4.08 3.66
N TYR A 204 3.80 -4.00 2.89
CA TYR A 204 3.72 -3.79 1.44
C TYR A 204 3.20 -5.02 0.68
N LEU A 205 3.17 -6.19 1.32
CA LEU A 205 2.53 -7.38 0.77
C LEU A 205 1.02 -7.17 0.57
N ASP A 206 0.35 -6.37 1.40
CA ASP A 206 -1.08 -6.07 1.24
C ASP A 206 -1.41 -5.40 -0.09
N SER A 207 -0.44 -4.70 -0.66
CA SER A 207 -0.57 -3.99 -1.94
C SER A 207 -0.31 -4.90 -3.15
N ILE A 208 0.33 -6.05 -2.93
CA ILE A 208 0.73 -7.00 -3.98
C ILE A 208 -0.18 -8.24 -3.96
N ASN A 209 -0.52 -8.74 -2.77
CA ASN A 209 -1.38 -9.90 -2.57
C ASN A 209 -2.32 -9.74 -1.37
N PRO A 210 -3.33 -8.87 -1.40
CA PRO A 210 -4.23 -8.65 -0.26
C PRO A 210 -4.96 -9.92 0.22
N LYS A 211 -4.98 -10.98 -0.61
CA LYS A 211 -5.63 -12.25 -0.29
C LYS A 211 -4.80 -13.17 0.62
N TRP A 212 -3.54 -12.83 0.90
CA TRP A 212 -2.66 -13.63 1.78
C TRP A 212 -3.27 -13.82 3.18
N ARG A 213 -4.09 -12.87 3.65
CA ARG A 213 -4.78 -12.90 4.96
C ARG A 213 -5.95 -13.88 5.05
N MET A 214 -6.38 -14.44 3.92
CA MET A 214 -7.48 -15.42 3.85
C MET A 214 -6.98 -16.87 3.79
N ALA A 215 -5.66 -17.07 3.81
CA ALA A 215 -5.00 -18.37 3.79
C ALA A 215 -4.83 -18.95 5.21
#